data_AF-A0A448X774-F1
#
_entry.id   AF-A0A448X774-F1
#
_cell.length_a   1.000
_cell.length_b   1.000
_cell.length_c   1.000
_cell.angle_alpha   90.00
_cell.angle_beta   90.00
_cell.angle_gamma   90.00
#
_symmetry.space_group_name_H-M   'P 1'
#
loop_
_entity.id
_entity.type
_entity.pdbx_description
1 polymer ?
#
loop_
_entity_poly.entity_id
_entity_poly.type
_entity_poly.pdbx_seq_one_letter_code
_entity_poly.pdbx_strand_id
1 'polypeptide(L)'
;MVAINWAGGWHHAKRSQASGFCYFNDIVLAIIRLLSFSDRLINNVISLKTDTSSILKGLGLRPSTPARILYIDLDLHHGDGVEEAFWICPRVVTFSIHHSALGFFPGTGCGILVAEPQSRFDHGPAEPASLRLHWPTGSGRGQHSAFNLPLSRFILICVYYLFILCVHLSPI
;
A
#
# COMPACT_ATOMS: atom_id res chain seq x y z
N MET A 1 0.69 -20.68 9.57
CA MET A 1 -0.77 -20.91 9.50
C MET A 1 -1.31 -20.11 8.32
N VAL A 2 -2.20 -20.70 7.51
CA VAL A 2 -2.86 -20.03 6.39
C VAL A 2 -4.36 -20.14 6.62
N ALA A 3 -5.11 -19.06 6.36
CA ALA A 3 -6.56 -19.00 6.47
C ALA A 3 -7.12 -18.30 5.23
N ILE A 4 -8.33 -18.69 4.80
CA ILE A 4 -8.98 -18.18 3.58
C ILE A 4 -10.39 -17.72 3.95
N ASN A 5 -10.77 -16.53 3.47
CA ASN A 5 -12.13 -16.00 3.55
C ASN A 5 -12.59 -15.53 2.17
N TRP A 6 -13.39 -16.35 1.48
CA TRP A 6 -13.87 -16.06 0.13
C TRP A 6 -14.90 -14.92 0.06
N ALA A 7 -15.55 -14.59 1.18
CA ALA A 7 -16.55 -13.52 1.24
C ALA A 7 -15.96 -12.17 1.68
N GLY A 8 -14.66 -12.12 1.94
CA GLY A 8 -13.94 -10.91 2.33
C GLY A 8 -13.33 -10.18 1.13
N GLY A 9 -12.51 -9.18 1.43
CA GLY A 9 -11.78 -8.45 0.39
C GLY A 9 -12.37 -7.10 0.01
N TRP A 10 -13.19 -6.50 0.87
CA TRP A 10 -13.92 -5.26 0.58
C TRP A 10 -13.01 -4.03 0.77
N HIS A 11 -12.05 -3.88 -0.14
CA HIS A 11 -10.90 -2.97 -0.03
C HIS A 11 -11.19 -1.48 -0.30
N HIS A 12 -12.37 -1.11 -0.79
CA HIS A 12 -12.72 0.28 -1.12
C HIS A 12 -13.42 1.04 0.00
N ALA A 13 -13.98 0.35 1.01
CA ALA A 13 -14.71 1.00 2.08
C ALA A 13 -13.79 1.92 2.90
N LYS A 14 -14.25 3.14 3.17
CA LYS A 14 -13.52 4.19 3.89
C LYS A 14 -14.01 4.32 5.32
N ARG A 15 -13.36 5.17 6.13
CA ARG A 15 -13.74 5.40 7.55
C ARG A 15 -15.21 5.77 7.72
N SER A 16 -15.73 6.63 6.84
CA SER A 16 -17.08 7.18 6.94
C SER A 16 -17.81 7.22 5.59
N GLN A 17 -17.43 6.35 4.65
CA GLN A 17 -17.98 6.34 3.30
C GLN A 17 -17.94 4.93 2.70
N ALA A 18 -19.08 4.49 2.13
CA ALA A 18 -19.14 3.31 1.28
C ALA A 18 -18.66 3.66 -0.15
N SER A 19 -17.94 2.76 -0.79
CA SER A 19 -17.35 2.98 -2.12
C SER A 19 -17.19 1.65 -2.86
N GLY A 20 -17.38 1.61 -4.18
CA GLY A 20 -17.12 0.41 -4.99
C GLY A 20 -17.81 -0.86 -4.47
N PHE A 21 -19.08 -0.77 -4.09
CA PHE A 21 -19.86 -1.86 -3.45
C PHE A 21 -19.32 -2.35 -2.08
N CYS A 22 -18.30 -1.71 -1.53
CA CYS A 22 -17.74 -1.99 -0.20
C CYS A 22 -18.41 -1.08 0.85
N TYR A 23 -19.09 -1.67 1.82
CA TYR A 23 -19.74 -0.96 2.93
C TYR A 23 -18.89 -0.96 4.21
N PHE A 24 -18.22 -2.08 4.48
CA PHE A 24 -17.29 -2.25 5.60
C PHE A 24 -15.97 -2.77 5.07
N ASN A 25 -14.85 -2.29 5.62
CA ASN A 25 -13.53 -2.74 5.22
C ASN A 25 -13.03 -3.84 6.16
N ASP A 26 -13.36 -5.10 5.84
CA ASP A 26 -13.00 -6.27 6.64
C ASP A 26 -11.48 -6.46 6.71
N ILE A 27 -10.76 -6.11 5.64
CA ILE A 27 -9.30 -6.15 5.56
C ILE A 27 -8.66 -5.22 6.60
N VAL A 28 -9.12 -3.96 6.65
CA VAL A 28 -8.62 -2.97 7.62
C VAL A 28 -8.86 -3.45 9.06
N LEU A 29 -10.05 -3.96 9.35
CA LEU A 29 -10.39 -4.49 10.67
C LEU A 29 -9.50 -5.70 11.04
N ALA A 30 -9.24 -6.60 10.10
CA ALA A 30 -8.36 -7.74 10.30
C ALA A 30 -6.92 -7.32 10.59
N ILE A 31 -6.38 -6.36 9.83
CA ILE A 31 -5.02 -5.83 10.04
C ILE A 31 -4.91 -5.16 11.43
N ILE A 32 -5.87 -4.32 11.80
CA ILE A 32 -5.92 -3.70 13.14
C ILE A 32 -5.94 -4.76 14.24
N ARG A 33 -6.73 -5.82 14.04
CA ARG A 33 -6.83 -6.92 15.00
C ARG A 33 -5.50 -7.67 15.15
N LEU A 34 -4.79 -7.92 14.06
CA LEU A 34 -3.48 -8.58 14.05
C LEU A 34 -2.42 -7.75 14.77
N LEU A 35 -2.35 -6.44 14.49
CA LEU A 35 -1.43 -5.52 15.18
C LEU A 35 -1.72 -5.48 16.69
N SER A 36 -3.00 -5.31 17.05
CA SER A 36 -3.43 -5.26 18.46
C SER A 36 -3.15 -6.56 19.21
N PHE A 37 -3.29 -7.70 18.53
CA PHE A 37 -2.95 -9.00 19.11
C PHE A 37 -1.45 -9.12 19.37
N SER A 38 -0.61 -8.75 18.40
CA SER A 38 0.84 -8.72 18.59
C SER A 38 1.25 -7.83 19.77
N ASP A 39 0.67 -6.64 19.88
CA ASP A 39 1.03 -5.68 20.93
C ASP A 39 0.65 -6.22 22.32
N ARG A 40 -0.51 -6.86 22.45
CA ARG A 40 -0.91 -7.54 23.69
C ARG A 40 0.03 -8.67 24.08
N LEU A 41 0.44 -9.50 23.11
CA LEU A 41 1.40 -10.58 23.41
C LEU A 41 2.74 -10.04 23.89
N ILE A 42 3.26 -9.00 23.24
CA ILE A 42 4.51 -8.36 23.64
C ILE A 42 4.37 -7.78 25.06
N ASN A 43 3.29 -7.07 25.35
CA ASN A 43 3.06 -6.47 26.67
C ASN A 43 2.93 -7.52 27.77
N ASN A 44 2.24 -8.64 27.50
CA ASN A 44 2.11 -9.74 28.47
C ASN A 44 3.47 -10.41 28.74
N VAL A 45 4.28 -10.65 27.71
CA VAL A 45 5.64 -11.21 27.87
C VAL A 45 6.54 -10.23 28.62
N ILE A 46 6.47 -8.93 28.33
CA ILE A 46 7.23 -7.92 29.06
C ILE A 46 6.81 -7.92 30.53
N SER A 47 5.50 -7.93 30.82
CA SER A 47 4.96 -7.95 32.19
C SER A 47 5.52 -9.14 32.98
N LEU A 48 5.48 -10.35 32.40
CA LEU A 48 6.06 -11.56 33.00
C LEU A 48 7.59 -11.50 33.12
N LYS A 49 8.26 -10.84 32.18
CA LYS A 49 9.71 -10.61 32.23
C LYS A 49 10.10 -9.60 33.28
N THR A 50 9.29 -8.60 33.62
CA THR A 50 9.62 -7.60 34.67
C THR A 50 9.88 -8.28 36.02
N ASP A 51 9.10 -9.32 36.34
CA ASP A 51 9.24 -10.13 37.55
C ASP A 51 10.50 -11.02 37.55
N THR A 52 11.08 -11.30 36.38
CA THR A 52 12.30 -12.13 36.18
C THR A 52 13.47 -11.36 35.54
N SER A 53 13.36 -10.03 35.48
CA SER A 53 14.15 -9.15 34.60
C SER A 53 15.63 -9.04 34.96
N SER A 54 15.97 -9.27 36.23
CA SER A 54 17.36 -9.31 36.70
C SER A 54 18.11 -10.54 36.18
N ILE A 55 17.45 -11.69 36.04
CA ILE A 55 18.04 -12.96 35.58
C ILE A 55 18.16 -12.96 34.05
N LEU A 56 17.13 -12.48 33.34
CA LEU A 56 17.09 -12.52 31.87
C LEU A 56 17.96 -11.44 31.20
N LYS A 57 18.24 -10.31 31.85
CA LYS A 57 19.22 -9.33 31.38
C LYS A 57 20.64 -9.93 31.29
N GLY A 58 20.98 -10.85 32.20
CA GLY A 58 22.23 -11.62 32.16
C GLY A 58 22.30 -12.63 30.99
N LEU A 59 21.16 -12.96 30.37
CA LEU A 59 21.04 -13.92 29.26
C LEU A 59 20.96 -13.26 27.88
N GLY A 60 21.08 -11.92 27.77
CA GLY A 60 21.20 -11.21 26.48
C GLY A 60 19.96 -11.26 25.57
N LEU A 61 18.79 -11.62 26.10
CA LEU A 61 17.57 -11.77 25.28
C LEU A 61 16.97 -10.41 24.89
N ARG A 62 17.12 -10.04 23.61
CA ARG A 62 16.61 -8.80 23.02
C ARG A 62 15.06 -8.80 23.01
N PRO A 63 14.39 -7.67 23.32
CA PRO A 63 12.94 -7.56 23.14
C PRO A 63 12.56 -7.80 21.67
N SER A 64 11.50 -8.58 21.44
CA SER A 64 10.99 -8.85 20.10
C SER A 64 10.50 -7.56 19.46
N THR A 65 10.91 -7.32 18.21
CA THR A 65 10.41 -6.19 17.42
C THR A 65 8.89 -6.28 17.24
N PRO A 66 8.16 -5.13 17.22
CA PRO A 66 6.72 -5.14 16.98
C PRO A 66 6.39 -5.75 15.62
N ALA A 67 5.26 -6.47 15.53
CA ALA A 67 4.83 -7.07 14.28
C ALA A 67 4.60 -6.01 13.20
N ARG A 68 5.00 -6.36 11.97
CA ARG A 68 4.76 -5.61 10.73
C ARG A 68 3.90 -6.46 9.80
N ILE A 69 3.07 -5.82 8.98
CA ILE A 69 2.13 -6.47 8.06
C ILE A 69 2.42 -5.97 6.65
N LEU A 70 2.51 -6.90 5.70
CA LEU A 70 2.48 -6.62 4.27
C LEU A 70 1.11 -7.02 3.73
N TYR A 71 0.39 -6.04 3.21
CA TYR A 71 -0.86 -6.23 2.49
C TYR A 71 -0.58 -6.21 0.99
N ILE A 72 -0.95 -7.30 0.30
CA ILE A 72 -0.81 -7.44 -1.15
C ILE A 72 -2.22 -7.48 -1.72
N ASP A 73 -2.47 -6.56 -2.65
CA ASP A 73 -3.73 -6.44 -3.38
C ASP A 73 -3.52 -6.77 -4.85
N LEU A 74 -4.25 -7.79 -5.31
CA LEU A 74 -4.19 -8.32 -6.67
C LEU A 74 -5.53 -8.13 -7.41
N ASP A 75 -6.45 -7.33 -6.87
CA ASP A 75 -7.68 -6.98 -7.56
C ASP A 75 -7.38 -6.12 -8.80
N LEU A 76 -8.32 -6.10 -9.74
CA LEU A 76 -8.22 -5.23 -10.91
C LEU A 76 -8.25 -3.75 -10.53
N HIS A 77 -8.92 -3.39 -9.43
CA HIS A 77 -9.05 -2.03 -8.93
C HIS A 77 -8.04 -1.75 -7.83
N HIS A 78 -7.66 -0.48 -7.69
CA HIS A 78 -6.79 -0.06 -6.60
C HIS A 78 -7.48 -0.20 -5.24
N GLY A 79 -6.85 -0.90 -4.29
CA GLY A 79 -7.28 -1.03 -2.88
C GLY A 79 -7.15 0.25 -2.05
N ASP A 80 -7.75 1.32 -2.56
CA ASP A 80 -7.63 2.68 -2.05
C ASP A 80 -8.14 2.85 -0.61
N GLY A 81 -9.13 2.07 -0.17
CA GLY A 81 -9.63 2.12 1.21
C GLY A 81 -8.65 1.54 2.23
N VAL A 82 -7.94 0.46 1.86
CA VAL A 82 -6.90 -0.13 2.71
C VAL A 82 -5.67 0.76 2.75
N GLU A 83 -5.23 1.28 1.60
CA GLU A 83 -4.11 2.21 1.53
C GLU A 83 -4.36 3.47 2.36
N GLU A 84 -5.53 4.09 2.24
CA GLU A 84 -5.89 5.29 3.00
C GLU A 84 -5.90 5.02 4.51
N ALA A 85 -6.43 3.86 4.95
CA ALA A 85 -6.50 3.51 6.37
C ALA A 85 -5.12 3.40 7.04
N PHE A 86 -4.09 2.99 6.28
CA PHE A 86 -2.73 2.79 6.80
C PHE A 86 -1.71 3.76 6.23
N TRP A 87 -2.15 4.85 5.61
CA TRP A 87 -1.29 5.84 4.93
C TRP A 87 -0.14 6.40 5.78
N ILE A 88 -0.37 6.52 7.10
CA ILE A 88 0.61 7.02 8.08
C ILE A 88 1.15 5.93 9.02
N CYS A 89 0.83 4.66 8.77
CA CYS A 89 1.18 3.56 9.65
C CYS A 89 2.47 2.87 9.21
N PRO A 90 3.63 3.08 9.87
CA PRO A 90 4.91 2.49 9.45
C PRO A 90 4.99 0.97 9.66
N ARG A 91 3.98 0.38 10.30
CA ARG A 91 3.90 -1.07 10.57
C ARG A 91 3.15 -1.82 9.49
N VAL A 92 2.47 -1.13 8.58
CA VAL A 92 1.69 -1.74 7.50
C VAL A 92 2.23 -1.22 6.18
N VAL A 93 2.60 -2.13 5.30
CA VAL A 93 2.96 -1.82 3.92
C VAL A 93 1.82 -2.29 3.03
N THR A 94 1.30 -1.43 2.17
CA THR A 94 0.30 -1.75 1.16
C THR A 94 0.98 -1.81 -0.21
N PHE A 95 0.75 -2.90 -0.92
CA PHE A 95 1.23 -3.09 -2.29
C PHE A 95 0.07 -3.52 -3.17
N SER A 96 -0.25 -2.72 -4.19
CA SER A 96 -1.38 -2.99 -5.09
C SER A 96 -0.92 -3.00 -6.54
N ILE A 97 -1.32 -4.05 -7.28
CA ILE A 97 -1.20 -4.12 -8.73
C ILE A 97 -2.62 -4.06 -9.29
N HIS A 98 -2.94 -3.03 -10.07
CA HIS A 98 -4.29 -2.78 -10.55
C HIS A 98 -4.29 -2.09 -11.91
N HIS A 99 -5.39 -2.19 -12.66
CA HIS A 99 -5.56 -1.40 -13.86
C HIS A 99 -5.78 0.08 -13.52
N SER A 100 -5.19 0.96 -14.32
CA SER A 100 -5.45 2.39 -14.23
C SER A 100 -5.51 3.01 -15.62
N ALA A 101 -6.60 3.73 -15.85
CA ALA A 101 -6.84 4.58 -17.00
C ALA A 101 -7.69 5.78 -16.57
N LEU A 102 -7.72 6.84 -17.38
CA LEU A 102 -8.59 7.98 -17.14
C LEU A 102 -10.06 7.53 -17.11
N GLY A 103 -10.78 7.90 -16.06
CA GLY A 103 -12.18 7.48 -15.85
C GLY A 103 -12.35 6.05 -15.33
N PHE A 104 -11.27 5.29 -15.13
CA PHE A 104 -11.34 3.97 -14.51
C PHE A 104 -11.42 4.08 -12.98
N PHE A 105 -12.36 3.36 -12.37
CA PHE A 105 -12.57 3.37 -10.92
C PHE A 105 -11.37 2.75 -10.18
N PRO A 106 -10.94 3.25 -9.00
CA PRO A 106 -11.42 4.44 -8.28
C PRO A 106 -10.78 5.77 -8.73
N GLY A 107 -9.92 5.76 -9.75
CA GLY A 107 -9.21 6.95 -10.23
C GLY A 107 -7.96 7.33 -9.42
N THR A 108 -7.64 6.56 -8.38
CA THR A 108 -6.41 6.66 -7.58
C THR A 108 -5.40 5.59 -8.00
N GLY A 109 -4.25 5.46 -7.34
CA GLY A 109 -3.26 4.41 -7.67
C GLY A 109 -2.35 4.71 -8.86
N CYS A 110 -2.57 5.84 -9.55
CA CYS A 110 -1.83 6.24 -10.75
C CYS A 110 -1.40 7.70 -10.70
N GLY A 111 -0.19 8.00 -11.19
CA GLY A 111 0.27 9.36 -11.41
C GLY A 111 -0.43 10.00 -12.59
N ILE A 112 -1.44 10.82 -12.33
CA ILE A 112 -2.10 11.61 -13.37
C ILE A 112 -1.29 12.88 -13.63
N LEU A 113 -0.81 13.08 -14.86
CA LEU A 113 -0.36 14.39 -15.31
C LEU A 113 -1.58 15.33 -15.36
N VAL A 114 -1.79 16.13 -14.30
CA VAL A 114 -2.79 17.19 -14.31
C VAL A 114 -2.13 18.43 -14.92
N ALA A 115 -2.60 18.86 -16.10
CA ALA A 115 -2.33 20.20 -16.57
C ALA A 115 -3.23 21.16 -15.79
N GLU A 116 -2.65 22.05 -14.99
CA GLU A 116 -3.38 23.17 -14.38
C GLU A 116 -4.00 24.04 -15.50
N PRO A 117 -5.26 24.48 -15.39
CA PRO A 117 -5.78 25.50 -16.28
C PRO A 117 -5.08 26.83 -15.96
N GLN A 118 -4.37 27.42 -16.92
CA GLN A 118 -3.81 28.77 -16.77
C GLN A 118 -4.93 29.73 -16.34
N SER A 119 -4.76 30.34 -15.17
CA SER A 119 -5.58 31.47 -14.74
C SER A 119 -5.60 32.52 -15.84
N ARG A 120 -6.80 32.86 -16.33
CA ARG A 120 -7.06 33.59 -17.57
C ARG A 120 -6.69 35.09 -17.53
N PHE A 121 -5.79 35.50 -16.65
CA PHE A 121 -5.33 36.88 -16.48
C PHE A 121 -3.85 36.88 -16.08
N ASP A 122 -2.94 36.77 -17.05
CA ASP A 122 -1.62 37.39 -16.93
C ASP A 122 -1.05 37.64 -18.33
N HIS A 123 -0.79 38.92 -18.61
CA HIS A 123 -0.17 39.37 -19.85
C HIS A 123 1.36 39.23 -19.73
N GLY A 124 1.90 38.07 -20.08
CA GLY A 124 3.34 37.79 -20.13
C GLY A 124 3.70 36.80 -21.23
N PRO A 125 4.96 36.79 -21.72
CA PRO A 125 5.39 35.84 -22.75
C PRO A 125 5.20 34.40 -22.24
N ALA A 126 4.64 33.55 -23.09
CA ALA A 126 4.27 32.18 -22.75
C ALA A 126 5.50 31.33 -22.37
N GLU A 127 5.77 31.23 -21.07
CA GLU A 127 6.64 30.20 -20.51
C GLU A 127 6.04 28.81 -20.83
N PRO A 128 6.85 27.81 -21.22
CA PRO A 128 6.35 26.48 -21.55
C PRO A 128 5.61 25.90 -20.35
N ALA A 129 4.37 25.45 -20.57
CA ALA A 129 3.50 24.88 -19.54
C ALA A 129 4.29 23.86 -18.70
N SER A 130 4.54 24.20 -17.44
CA SER A 130 5.30 23.34 -16.53
C SER A 130 4.51 22.06 -16.31
N LEU A 131 4.88 20.98 -16.99
CA LEU A 131 4.25 19.67 -16.85
C LEU A 131 4.65 19.10 -15.48
N ARG A 132 3.90 19.44 -14.43
CA ARG A 132 4.12 18.88 -13.10
C ARG A 132 3.43 17.53 -13.02
N LEU A 133 4.21 16.50 -12.69
CA LEU A 133 3.67 15.19 -12.32
C LEU A 133 2.92 15.36 -10.99
N HIS A 134 1.61 15.58 -11.07
CA HIS A 134 0.77 15.56 -9.89
C HIS A 134 0.48 14.09 -9.54
N TRP A 135 0.84 13.69 -8.34
CA TRP A 135 0.51 12.37 -7.83
C TRP A 135 -0.83 12.53 -7.09
N PRO A 136 -1.98 12.14 -7.67
CA PRO A 136 -3.25 12.22 -6.97
C PRO A 136 -3.20 11.37 -5.70
N THR A 137 -4.00 11.73 -4.71
CA THR A 137 -4.19 10.95 -3.47
C THR A 137 -4.32 9.47 -3.78
N GLY A 138 -3.51 8.64 -3.12
CA GLY A 138 -3.53 7.20 -3.31
C GLY A 138 -2.67 6.67 -4.46
N SER A 139 -1.80 7.47 -5.08
CA SER A 139 -0.84 6.91 -6.03
C SER A 139 0.43 6.39 -5.33
N GLY A 140 0.60 6.57 -4.02
CA GLY A 140 1.79 6.12 -3.25
C GLY A 140 2.78 7.24 -2.96
N ARG A 141 2.55 7.96 -1.86
CA ARG A 141 3.53 8.76 -1.10
C ARG A 141 3.13 8.81 0.40
N GLY A 142 2.47 7.77 0.91
CA GLY A 142 2.38 7.56 2.36
C GLY A 142 3.80 7.20 2.77
N GLN A 143 4.47 8.05 3.55
CA GLN A 143 5.92 7.99 3.78
C GLN A 143 6.40 6.53 3.92
N HIS A 144 6.96 5.97 2.84
CA HIS A 144 7.55 4.63 2.71
C HIS A 144 6.62 3.38 2.76
N SER A 145 5.30 3.49 2.84
CA SER A 145 4.42 2.35 3.14
C SER A 145 3.44 1.94 2.04
N ALA A 146 3.22 2.77 1.02
CA ALA A 146 2.29 2.49 -0.08
C ALA A 146 3.01 2.38 -1.43
N PHE A 147 2.84 1.25 -2.11
CA PHE A 147 3.45 0.94 -3.39
C PHE A 147 2.39 0.53 -4.41
N ASN A 148 2.16 1.38 -5.41
CA ASN A 148 1.16 1.14 -6.45
C ASN A 148 1.84 0.89 -7.80
N LEU A 149 1.44 -0.19 -8.45
CA LEU A 149 1.96 -0.57 -9.75
C LEU A 149 0.82 -0.76 -10.75
N PRO A 150 0.57 0.23 -11.62
CA PRO A 150 -0.38 0.07 -12.70
C PRO A 150 -0.07 -1.17 -13.56
N LEU A 151 -1.11 -1.93 -13.90
CA LEU A 151 -1.00 -3.22 -14.59
C LEU A 151 -0.27 -3.09 -15.94
N SER A 152 -0.45 -1.96 -16.63
CA SER A 152 0.29 -1.65 -17.87
C SER A 152 1.81 -1.60 -17.65
N ARG A 153 2.27 -1.04 -16.52
CA ARG A 153 3.70 -1.02 -16.15
C ARG A 153 4.19 -2.39 -15.72
N PHE A 154 3.38 -3.13 -14.95
CA PHE A 154 3.73 -4.49 -14.54
C PHE A 154 3.91 -5.41 -15.76
N ILE A 155 2.95 -5.42 -16.69
CA ILE A 155 3.02 -6.22 -17.92
C ILE A 155 4.26 -5.83 -18.73
N LEU A 156 4.53 -4.53 -18.89
CA LEU A 156 5.70 -4.07 -19.63
C LEU A 156 7.01 -4.56 -19.00
N ILE A 157 7.12 -4.51 -17.66
CA ILE A 157 8.27 -5.06 -16.92
C ILE A 157 8.38 -6.56 -17.18
N CYS A 158 7.30 -7.33 -17.01
CA CYS A 158 7.32 -8.78 -17.22
C CYS A 158 7.71 -9.15 -18.66
N VAL A 159 7.16 -8.48 -19.67
CA VAL A 159 7.49 -8.72 -21.08
C VAL A 159 8.95 -8.37 -21.37
N TYR A 160 9.44 -7.25 -20.83
CA TYR A 160 10.84 -6.85 -20.98
C TYR A 160 11.81 -7.87 -20.35
N TYR A 161 11.53 -8.33 -19.13
CA TYR A 161 12.35 -9.34 -18.47
C TYR A 161 12.26 -10.71 -19.14
N LEU A 162 11.08 -11.10 -19.63
CA LEU A 162 10.92 -12.32 -20.41
C LEU A 162 11.73 -12.24 -21.71
N PHE A 163 11.73 -11.09 -22.38
CA PHE A 163 12.54 -10.87 -23.57
C PHE A 163 14.05 -10.97 -23.27
N ILE A 164 14.54 -10.31 -22.20
CA ILE A 164 15.94 -10.42 -21.77
C ILE A 164 16.30 -11.87 -21.45
N LEU A 165 15.44 -12.56 -20.71
CA LEU A 165 15.64 -13.95 -20.32
C LEU A 165 15.71 -14.85 -21.55
N CYS A 166 14.81 -14.66 -22.52
CA CYS A 166 14.84 -15.38 -23.79
C CYS A 166 16.11 -15.11 -24.58
N VAL A 167 16.60 -13.87 -24.63
CA VAL A 167 17.87 -13.52 -25.32
C VAL A 167 19.08 -14.14 -24.62
N HIS A 168 19.10 -14.18 -23.28
CA HIS A 168 20.22 -14.75 -22.51
C HIS A 168 20.20 -16.28 -22.39
N LEU A 169 19.03 -16.91 -22.51
CA LEU A 169 18.87 -18.37 -22.46
C LEU A 169 18.82 -19.01 -23.86
N SER A 170 18.86 -18.23 -24.93
CA SER A 170 18.99 -18.78 -26.28
C SER A 170 20.42 -19.31 -26.46
N PRO A 171 20.62 -20.63 -26.68
CA PRO A 171 21.93 -21.14 -27.02
C PRO A 171 22.30 -20.59 -28.40
N ILE A 172 23.49 -19.99 -28.49
CA ILE A 172 24.16 -19.71 -29.78
C ILE A 172 24.55 -21.05 -30.40
#